data_AF-A0A976IE21-F1
#
_entry.id   AF-A0A976IE21-F1
#
_cell.length_a   1.000
_cell.length_b   1.000
_cell.length_c   1.000
_cell.angle_alpha   90.00
_cell.angle_beta   90.00
_cell.angle_gamma   90.00
#
_symmetry.space_group_name_H-M   'P 1'
#
loop_
_entity.id
_entity.type
_entity.pdbx_description
1 polymer ?
#
loop_
_entity_poly.entity_id
_entity_poly.type
_entity_poly.pdbx_seq_one_letter_code
_entity_poly.pdbx_strand_id
1 'polypeptide(L)'
;MARSRKSLTTTIDPLFEFDAPQTVVDLSVPFVPYPVGTHDPWFDQVHSQHSKSSAELARELAIMVRKLKKKKQQSQRNLMRRERNSSSNKENQQPADEARTTISLPEKRNNFTKLRSMRATQEPLKLHKTKIQVKKVSDAPTKSNKRPLADLGNRLESGRKQASSESCEKTLHELLKQHNRRFKTKHTYEPPQHSVRIVKQWERATKKSFYALSADERVLANKEIAVWKNQREEKTL
;
A
#
# COMPACT_ATOMS: atom_id res chain seq x y z
N MET A 1 43.17 -27.97 32.06
CA MET A 1 41.92 -27.96 32.87
C MET A 1 40.79 -27.34 32.05
N ALA A 2 39.88 -28.16 31.52
CA ALA A 2 38.78 -27.71 30.67
C ALA A 2 37.61 -27.23 31.56
N ARG A 3 37.20 -25.97 31.40
CA ARG A 3 36.06 -25.40 32.13
C ARG A 3 34.76 -25.89 31.51
N SER A 4 34.05 -26.75 32.24
CA SER A 4 32.69 -27.19 31.93
C SER A 4 31.76 -25.98 31.90
N ARG A 5 31.24 -25.66 30.71
CA ARG A 5 30.21 -24.62 30.51
C ARG A 5 28.88 -25.18 30.98
N LYS A 6 28.47 -24.80 32.19
CA LYS A 6 27.13 -25.08 32.72
C LYS A 6 26.11 -24.36 31.83
N SER A 7 25.26 -25.12 31.15
CA SER A 7 24.11 -24.58 30.41
C SER A 7 23.11 -24.02 31.42
N LEU A 8 22.84 -22.72 31.34
CA LEU A 8 21.76 -22.09 32.09
C LEU A 8 20.47 -22.36 31.32
N THR A 9 19.70 -23.35 31.75
CA THR A 9 18.35 -23.60 31.24
C THR A 9 17.44 -22.49 31.75
N THR A 10 17.31 -21.42 30.97
CA THR A 10 16.32 -20.36 31.22
C THR A 10 14.96 -20.92 30.81
N THR A 11 14.02 -20.97 31.75
CA THR A 11 12.63 -21.34 31.49
C THR A 11 12.01 -20.22 30.63
N ILE A 12 11.97 -20.43 29.32
CA ILE A 12 11.40 -19.46 28.37
C ILE A 12 9.88 -19.56 28.44
N ASP A 13 9.22 -18.41 28.51
CA ASP A 13 7.76 -18.30 28.49
C ASP A 13 7.22 -18.86 27.15
N PRO A 14 6.26 -19.81 27.17
CA PRO A 14 5.68 -20.36 25.95
C PRO A 14 5.06 -19.31 25.01
N LEU A 15 4.72 -18.11 25.52
CA LEU A 15 4.24 -17.01 24.68
C LEU A 15 5.34 -16.37 23.81
N PHE A 16 6.61 -16.62 24.15
CA PHE A 16 7.79 -16.08 23.46
C PHE A 16 8.67 -17.17 22.84
N GLU A 17 8.12 -18.37 22.64
CA GLU A 17 8.78 -19.42 21.87
C GLU A 17 8.62 -19.13 20.37
N PHE A 18 9.62 -18.46 19.80
CA PHE A 18 9.71 -18.24 18.37
C PHE A 18 10.49 -19.39 17.72
N ASP A 19 10.06 -19.80 16.52
CA ASP A 19 10.81 -20.67 15.63
C ASP A 19 12.01 -19.89 15.03
N ALA A 20 12.99 -19.61 15.89
CA ALA A 20 14.18 -18.85 15.57
C ALA A 20 15.36 -19.34 16.44
N PRO A 21 16.59 -19.27 15.94
CA PRO A 21 17.76 -19.67 16.72
C PRO A 21 17.92 -18.73 17.93
N GLN A 22 17.82 -19.31 19.13
CA GLN A 22 18.03 -18.62 20.41
C GLN A 22 19.52 -18.63 20.83
N THR A 23 20.41 -19.07 19.93
CA THR A 23 21.83 -19.18 20.23
C THR A 23 22.48 -17.80 20.22
N VAL A 24 23.20 -17.48 21.29
CA VAL A 24 24.03 -16.26 21.34
C VAL A 24 25.27 -16.52 20.48
N VAL A 25 25.38 -15.79 19.37
CA VAL A 25 26.55 -15.85 18.48
C VAL A 25 27.56 -14.78 18.91
N ASP A 26 28.79 -15.21 19.19
CA ASP A 26 29.88 -14.30 19.51
C ASP A 26 30.39 -13.62 18.22
N LEU A 27 30.09 -12.33 18.09
CA LEU A 27 30.47 -11.52 16.92
C LEU A 27 31.95 -11.16 16.90
N SER A 28 32.70 -11.42 17.98
CA SER A 28 34.14 -11.20 18.01
C SER A 28 34.93 -12.29 17.28
N VAL A 29 34.30 -13.44 17.02
CA VAL A 29 34.88 -14.52 16.22
C VAL A 29 34.73 -14.17 14.74
N PRO A 30 35.82 -14.10 13.97
CA PRO A 30 35.73 -13.82 12.54
C PRO A 30 34.89 -14.93 11.87
N PHE A 31 33.89 -14.51 11.09
CA PHE A 31 33.10 -15.41 10.28
C PHE A 31 34.04 -16.22 9.39
N VAL A 32 34.07 -17.54 9.57
CA VAL A 32 34.86 -18.42 8.71
C VAL A 32 34.15 -18.42 7.35
N PRO A 33 34.75 -17.84 6.30
CA PRO A 33 34.16 -17.92 4.97
C PRO A 33 34.03 -19.40 4.59
N TYR A 34 32.94 -19.76 3.92
CA TYR A 34 32.79 -21.11 3.38
C TYR A 34 34.04 -21.45 2.54
N PRO A 35 34.58 -22.68 2.66
CA PRO A 35 35.69 -23.09 1.82
C PRO A 35 35.37 -22.84 0.35
N VAL A 36 36.38 -22.46 -0.42
CA VAL A 36 36.21 -22.21 -1.86
C VAL A 36 35.67 -23.50 -2.51
N GLY A 37 34.47 -23.43 -3.07
CA GLY A 37 33.78 -24.57 -3.70
C GLY A 37 32.70 -25.23 -2.84
N THR A 38 32.51 -24.83 -1.59
CA THR A 38 31.35 -25.25 -0.77
C THR A 38 30.22 -24.24 -0.90
N HIS A 39 29.11 -24.68 -1.49
CA HIS A 39 27.87 -23.91 -1.53
C HIS A 39 27.13 -24.06 -0.19
N ASP A 40 26.36 -23.05 0.20
CA ASP A 40 25.48 -23.17 1.37
C ASP A 40 24.38 -24.21 1.06
N PRO A 41 24.27 -25.31 1.84
CA PRO A 41 23.29 -26.38 1.61
C PRO A 41 21.84 -25.89 1.62
N TRP A 42 21.58 -24.73 2.24
CA TRP A 42 20.26 -24.10 2.20
C TRP A 42 19.82 -23.81 0.77
N PHE A 43 20.72 -23.45 -0.13
CA PHE A 43 20.36 -23.20 -1.53
C PHE A 43 20.22 -24.47 -2.36
N ASP A 44 20.83 -25.59 -1.94
CA ASP A 44 20.71 -26.87 -2.62
C ASP A 44 19.38 -27.56 -2.28
N GLN A 45 18.74 -27.17 -1.17
CA GLN A 45 17.42 -27.65 -0.80
C GLN A 45 16.33 -26.96 -1.64
N VAL A 46 15.53 -27.77 -2.34
CA VAL A 46 14.36 -27.32 -3.10
C VAL A 46 13.27 -26.88 -2.12
N HIS A 47 13.22 -25.59 -1.83
CA HIS A 47 12.19 -25.03 -0.98
C HIS A 47 10.87 -24.92 -1.75
N SER A 48 9.80 -25.52 -1.25
CA SER A 48 8.47 -25.50 -1.89
C SER A 48 7.93 -24.09 -2.14
N GLN A 49 8.35 -23.11 -1.33
CA GLN A 49 7.96 -21.71 -1.48
C GLN A 49 8.76 -20.96 -2.56
N HIS A 50 10.00 -21.37 -2.82
CA HIS A 50 10.91 -20.71 -3.76
C HIS A 50 11.05 -21.45 -5.10
N SER A 51 10.61 -22.72 -5.15
CA SER A 51 10.72 -23.59 -6.32
C SER A 51 9.43 -23.69 -7.13
N LYS A 52 8.40 -22.91 -6.79
CA LYS A 52 7.21 -22.79 -7.64
C LYS A 52 7.65 -22.24 -8.99
N SER A 53 7.48 -23.03 -10.04
CA SER A 53 7.73 -22.55 -11.40
C SER A 53 6.87 -21.31 -11.69
N SER A 54 7.37 -20.40 -12.50
CA SER A 54 6.63 -19.21 -12.92
C SER A 54 5.23 -19.54 -13.50
N ALA A 55 5.11 -20.71 -14.15
CA ALA A 55 3.86 -21.24 -14.67
C ALA A 55 2.84 -21.62 -13.58
N GLU A 56 3.27 -22.08 -12.41
CA GLU A 56 2.37 -22.35 -11.28
C GLU A 56 1.89 -21.07 -10.62
N LEU A 57 2.79 -20.09 -10.41
CA LEU A 57 2.42 -18.77 -9.91
C LEU A 57 1.38 -18.08 -10.82
N ALA A 58 1.56 -18.20 -12.14
CA ALA A 58 0.59 -17.67 -13.11
C ALA A 58 -0.79 -18.35 -13.00
N ARG A 59 -0.82 -19.68 -12.79
CA ARG A 59 -2.06 -20.43 -12.57
C ARG A 59 -2.74 -20.01 -11.26
N GLU A 60 -1.97 -19.84 -10.19
CA GLU A 60 -2.47 -19.38 -8.87
C GLU A 60 -3.08 -17.98 -8.97
N LEU A 61 -2.39 -17.04 -9.64
CA LEU A 61 -2.90 -15.70 -9.93
C LEU A 61 -4.19 -15.73 -10.76
N ALA A 62 -4.25 -16.57 -11.80
CA ALA A 62 -5.45 -16.71 -12.63
C ALA A 62 -6.66 -17.22 -11.81
N ILE A 63 -6.45 -18.16 -10.89
CA ILE A 63 -7.49 -18.66 -9.98
C ILE A 63 -7.98 -17.54 -9.05
N MET A 64 -7.06 -16.77 -8.47
CA MET A 64 -7.41 -15.64 -7.61
C MET A 64 -8.20 -14.56 -8.35
N VAL A 65 -7.78 -14.19 -9.56
CA VAL A 65 -8.50 -13.23 -10.42
C VAL A 65 -9.90 -13.75 -10.74
N ARG A 66 -10.05 -15.05 -11.04
CA ARG A 66 -11.36 -15.67 -11.32
C ARG A 66 -12.27 -15.64 -10.09
N LYS A 67 -11.74 -15.93 -8.89
CA LYS A 67 -12.47 -15.85 -7.62
C LYS A 67 -12.93 -14.41 -7.34
N LEU A 68 -12.06 -13.42 -7.54
CA LEU A 68 -12.40 -12.00 -7.35
C LEU A 68 -13.50 -11.54 -8.32
N LYS A 69 -13.42 -11.92 -9.60
CA LYS A 69 -14.47 -11.61 -10.59
C LYS A 69 -15.81 -12.23 -10.19
N LYS A 70 -15.83 -13.51 -9.77
CA LYS A 70 -17.05 -14.17 -9.28
C LYS A 70 -17.64 -13.46 -8.06
N LYS A 71 -16.81 -13.10 -7.08
CA LYS A 71 -17.25 -12.39 -5.87
C LYS A 71 -17.86 -11.02 -6.20
N LYS A 72 -17.24 -10.27 -7.12
CA LYS A 72 -17.76 -8.98 -7.60
C LYS A 72 -19.12 -9.14 -8.29
N GLN A 73 -19.25 -10.14 -9.17
CA GLN A 73 -20.51 -10.41 -9.87
C GLN A 73 -21.62 -10.85 -8.91
N GLN A 74 -21.30 -11.69 -7.92
CA GLN A 74 -22.25 -12.11 -6.88
C GLN A 74 -22.71 -10.93 -6.02
N SER A 75 -21.78 -10.06 -5.61
CA SER A 75 -22.11 -8.84 -4.88
C SER A 75 -23.05 -7.93 -5.66
N GLN A 76 -22.84 -7.76 -6.97
CA GLN A 76 -23.74 -7.00 -7.84
C GLN A 76 -25.12 -7.65 -7.95
N ARG A 77 -25.21 -8.99 -8.12
CA ARG A 77 -26.50 -9.70 -8.17
C ARG A 77 -27.28 -9.55 -6.85
N ASN A 78 -26.59 -9.61 -5.72
CA ASN A 78 -27.19 -9.41 -4.40
C ASN A 78 -27.70 -7.97 -4.22
N LEU A 79 -26.96 -6.97 -4.73
CA LEU A 79 -27.40 -5.58 -4.72
C LEU A 79 -28.69 -5.39 -5.54
N MET A 80 -28.73 -5.92 -6.77
CA MET A 80 -29.92 -5.85 -7.63
C MET A 80 -31.14 -6.55 -7.02
N ARG A 81 -30.94 -7.70 -6.35
CA ARG A 81 -32.01 -8.38 -5.60
C ARG A 81 -32.54 -7.54 -4.46
N ARG A 82 -31.65 -6.90 -3.69
CA ARG A 82 -32.03 -6.04 -2.57
C ARG A 82 -32.81 -4.81 -3.04
N GLU A 83 -32.44 -4.24 -4.18
CA GLU A 83 -33.15 -3.11 -4.77
C GLU A 83 -34.57 -3.48 -5.23
N ARG A 84 -34.74 -4.62 -5.91
CA ARG A 84 -36.08 -5.11 -6.31
C ARG A 84 -37.00 -5.37 -5.11
N ASN A 85 -36.48 -5.99 -4.05
CA ASN A 85 -37.29 -6.27 -2.86
C ASN A 85 -37.58 -5.01 -2.03
N SER A 86 -36.79 -3.94 -2.20
CA SER A 86 -37.01 -2.67 -1.49
C SER A 86 -38.07 -1.79 -2.16
N SER A 87 -38.37 -1.99 -3.45
CA SER A 87 -39.35 -1.15 -4.17
C SER A 87 -40.78 -1.68 -4.08
N SER A 88 -40.98 -2.98 -3.90
CA SER A 88 -42.32 -3.60 -3.93
C SER A 88 -43.14 -3.47 -2.64
N ASN A 89 -42.57 -2.98 -1.54
CA ASN A 89 -43.26 -2.86 -0.24
C ASN A 89 -43.74 -1.44 0.11
N LYS A 90 -43.77 -0.50 -0.86
CA LYS A 90 -44.18 0.90 -0.59
C LYS A 90 -45.59 1.27 -1.05
N GLU A 91 -46.32 0.38 -1.72
CA GLU A 91 -47.58 0.76 -2.37
C GLU A 91 -48.85 0.39 -1.58
N ASN A 92 -48.74 -0.31 -0.44
CA ASN A 92 -49.92 -0.78 0.32
C ASN A 92 -49.99 -0.37 1.80
N GLN A 93 -49.28 0.68 2.22
CA GLN A 93 -49.60 1.34 3.50
C GLN A 93 -50.57 2.49 3.23
N GLN A 94 -51.87 2.14 3.15
CA GLN A 94 -52.91 3.14 3.36
C GLN A 94 -52.85 3.61 4.83
N PRO A 95 -52.97 4.92 5.10
CA PRO A 95 -53.25 5.40 6.44
C PRO A 95 -54.69 5.02 6.75
N ALA A 96 -54.89 4.00 7.58
CA ALA A 96 -56.17 3.84 8.26
C ALA A 96 -56.28 4.99 9.26
N ASP A 97 -57.16 5.94 8.95
CA ASP A 97 -57.70 6.88 9.90
C ASP A 97 -58.29 6.09 11.08
N GLU A 98 -57.76 6.28 12.29
CA GLU A 98 -58.55 6.15 13.53
C GLU A 98 -57.79 6.72 14.73
N ALA A 99 -58.19 7.94 15.07
CA ALA A 99 -58.37 8.51 16.40
C ALA A 99 -57.64 7.91 17.63
N ARG A 100 -56.92 8.83 18.31
CA ARG A 100 -57.04 9.11 19.75
C ARG A 100 -56.43 8.09 20.73
N THR A 101 -55.16 8.30 21.10
CA THR A 101 -54.77 8.28 22.52
C THR A 101 -53.47 9.07 22.75
N THR A 102 -53.58 10.17 23.49
CA THR A 102 -52.46 10.92 24.06
C THR A 102 -51.95 10.20 25.30
N ILE A 103 -50.79 9.53 25.23
CA ILE A 103 -49.94 9.28 26.40
C ILE A 103 -48.47 9.46 25.99
N SER A 104 -47.80 10.30 26.75
CA SER A 104 -46.40 10.72 26.67
C SER A 104 -45.39 9.61 26.92
N LEU A 105 -44.32 9.58 26.12
CA LEU A 105 -43.00 9.01 26.46
C LEU A 105 -41.94 9.62 25.51
N PRO A 106 -40.85 10.24 26.01
CA PRO A 106 -39.80 10.78 25.15
C PRO A 106 -38.83 9.67 24.74
N GLU A 107 -39.21 8.86 23.74
CA GLU A 107 -38.28 7.96 23.09
C GLU A 107 -37.45 8.69 22.03
N LYS A 108 -36.14 8.71 22.26
CA LYS A 108 -35.10 9.15 21.33
C LYS A 108 -35.18 8.33 20.05
N ARG A 109 -35.92 8.82 19.06
CA ARG A 109 -35.97 8.21 17.72
C ARG A 109 -34.97 8.88 16.79
N ASN A 110 -34.08 8.02 16.31
CA ASN A 110 -32.98 8.27 15.42
C ASN A 110 -33.42 8.91 14.10
N ASN A 111 -33.07 10.19 13.92
CA ASN A 111 -33.13 10.89 12.64
C ASN A 111 -32.01 10.40 11.70
N PHE A 112 -32.15 9.19 11.15
CA PHE A 112 -31.31 8.69 10.05
C PHE A 112 -32.14 8.35 8.82
N THR A 113 -33.01 9.26 8.40
CA THR A 113 -33.65 9.18 7.09
C THR A 113 -33.58 10.55 6.43
N LYS A 114 -32.63 10.68 5.48
CA LYS A 114 -32.50 11.66 4.38
C LYS A 114 -31.06 12.18 4.22
N LEU A 115 -30.10 11.28 3.93
CA LEU A 115 -28.79 11.68 3.37
C LEU A 115 -28.57 11.18 1.94
N ARG A 116 -29.53 10.45 1.36
CA ARG A 116 -29.40 9.86 0.01
C ARG A 116 -29.86 10.79 -1.13
N SER A 117 -30.48 11.92 -0.83
CA SER A 117 -30.95 12.91 -1.81
C SER A 117 -29.93 14.03 -2.12
N MET A 118 -28.79 14.07 -1.42
CA MET A 118 -27.71 15.04 -1.70
C MET A 118 -26.57 14.48 -2.55
N ARG A 119 -26.76 13.32 -3.21
CA ARG A 119 -25.92 13.00 -4.36
C ARG A 119 -26.30 13.93 -5.48
N ALA A 120 -25.56 15.04 -5.51
CA ALA A 120 -25.42 15.95 -6.61
C ALA A 120 -25.51 15.17 -7.92
N THR A 121 -26.43 15.62 -8.77
CA THR A 121 -26.32 15.56 -10.22
C THR A 121 -25.01 16.23 -10.62
N GLN A 122 -23.87 15.59 -10.33
CA GLN A 122 -22.66 15.86 -11.08
C GLN A 122 -22.93 15.28 -12.45
N GLU A 123 -23.24 16.17 -13.39
CA GLU A 123 -23.18 15.85 -14.80
C GLU A 123 -21.89 15.07 -15.06
N PRO A 124 -21.94 13.97 -15.83
CA PRO A 124 -20.72 13.31 -16.25
C PRO A 124 -19.87 14.36 -16.97
N LEU A 125 -18.73 14.72 -16.37
CA LEU A 125 -17.76 15.65 -16.93
C LEU A 125 -17.59 15.33 -18.41
N LYS A 126 -18.06 16.24 -19.26
CA LYS A 126 -17.78 16.21 -20.69
C LYS A 126 -16.27 16.39 -20.82
N LEU A 127 -15.55 15.28 -20.84
CA LEU A 127 -14.13 15.25 -21.16
C LEU A 127 -14.01 15.78 -22.59
N HIS A 128 -13.62 17.05 -22.71
CA HIS A 128 -13.18 17.62 -23.97
C HIS A 128 -12.00 16.79 -24.44
N LYS A 129 -12.25 15.94 -25.44
CA LYS A 129 -11.23 15.19 -26.15
C LYS A 129 -10.34 16.20 -26.86
N THR A 130 -9.27 16.65 -26.21
CA THR A 130 -8.21 17.37 -26.89
C THR A 130 -7.56 16.39 -27.85
N LYS A 131 -7.88 16.58 -29.13
CA LYS A 131 -7.29 15.89 -30.27
C LYS A 131 -5.81 16.28 -30.28
N ILE A 132 -4.97 15.44 -29.66
CA ILE A 132 -3.51 15.57 -29.78
C ILE A 132 -3.20 15.35 -31.27
N GLN A 133 -3.01 16.45 -31.98
CA GLN A 133 -2.47 16.42 -33.33
C GLN A 133 -1.01 16.01 -33.20
N VAL A 134 -0.73 14.76 -33.56
CA VAL A 134 0.62 14.32 -33.88
C VAL A 134 1.06 15.15 -35.09
N LYS A 135 1.87 16.18 -34.83
CA LYS A 135 2.55 16.94 -35.88
C LYS A 135 3.51 15.97 -36.57
N LYS A 136 3.10 15.49 -37.75
CA LYS A 136 4.02 14.91 -38.73
C LYS A 136 5.04 16.00 -39.07
N VAL A 137 6.29 15.78 -38.69
CA VAL A 137 7.42 16.54 -39.22
C VAL A 137 7.76 15.88 -40.55
N SER A 138 7.35 16.53 -41.63
CA SER A 138 7.77 16.26 -42.99
C SER A 138 8.82 17.31 -43.40
N ASP A 139 9.92 16.81 -43.97
CA ASP A 139 10.85 17.43 -44.94
C ASP A 139 11.73 18.60 -44.45
N ALA A 140 13.06 18.69 -44.56
CA ALA A 140 14.18 18.00 -45.24
C ALA A 140 15.52 18.66 -44.69
N PRO A 141 16.77 18.40 -45.16
CA PRO A 141 17.29 17.39 -46.09
C PRO A 141 18.35 16.45 -45.50
N THR A 142 18.32 15.20 -45.97
CA THR A 142 19.33 14.17 -45.73
C THR A 142 20.56 14.40 -46.62
N LYS A 143 21.71 14.70 -46.01
CA LYS A 143 23.00 14.44 -46.66
C LYS A 143 23.35 12.97 -46.46
N SER A 144 23.36 12.26 -47.58
CA SER A 144 23.78 10.89 -47.76
C SER A 144 25.14 10.60 -47.13
N ASN A 145 25.20 9.57 -46.28
CA ASN A 145 26.36 8.70 -46.17
C ASN A 145 25.85 7.28 -45.94
N LYS A 146 25.45 6.64 -47.04
CA LYS A 146 25.26 5.19 -47.10
C LYS A 146 26.60 4.55 -46.74
N ARG A 147 26.72 3.97 -45.55
CA ARG A 147 27.76 2.96 -45.31
C ARG A 147 27.18 1.63 -45.76
N PRO A 148 27.85 0.89 -46.65
CA PRO A 148 27.40 -0.42 -47.08
C PRO A 148 27.42 -1.38 -45.88
N LEU A 149 26.40 -2.22 -45.85
CA LEU A 149 26.28 -3.36 -44.96
C LEU A 149 27.34 -4.38 -45.37
N ALA A 150 28.58 -4.16 -44.91
CA ALA A 150 29.68 -5.08 -45.07
C ALA A 150 29.61 -6.10 -43.93
N ASP A 151 29.10 -7.26 -44.29
CA ASP A 151 29.31 -8.54 -43.63
C ASP A 151 30.83 -8.79 -43.55
N LEU A 152 31.40 -8.58 -42.37
CA LEU A 152 32.77 -8.97 -42.04
C LEU A 152 32.78 -9.51 -40.61
N GLY A 153 32.55 -10.82 -40.54
CA GLY A 153 33.41 -11.78 -39.87
C GLY A 153 34.19 -11.34 -38.63
N ASN A 154 34.01 -12.12 -37.57
CA ASN A 154 35.04 -12.55 -36.62
C ASN A 154 36.36 -11.76 -36.67
N ARG A 155 36.46 -10.71 -35.85
CA ARG A 155 37.75 -10.19 -35.42
C ARG A 155 37.78 -10.15 -33.89
N LEU A 156 38.15 -11.31 -33.34
CA LEU A 156 38.77 -11.40 -32.02
C LEU A 156 40.02 -10.50 -32.01
N GLU A 157 40.28 -9.92 -30.83
CA GLU A 157 41.52 -9.23 -30.45
C GLU A 157 41.85 -7.89 -31.14
N SER A 158 41.50 -6.78 -30.47
CA SER A 158 42.38 -5.60 -30.38
C SER A 158 41.89 -4.60 -29.32
N GLY A 159 42.44 -4.73 -28.11
CA GLY A 159 42.83 -3.57 -27.29
C GLY A 159 41.73 -2.60 -26.87
N ARG A 160 40.62 -3.09 -26.33
CA ARG A 160 39.72 -2.21 -25.57
C ARG A 160 40.37 -2.01 -24.19
N LYS A 161 41.04 -0.88 -24.00
CA LYS A 161 41.48 -0.40 -22.68
C LYS A 161 40.28 -0.52 -21.74
N GLN A 162 40.33 -1.47 -20.80
CA GLN A 162 39.39 -1.52 -19.69
C GLN A 162 39.48 -0.18 -18.99
N ALA A 163 38.46 0.67 -19.18
CA ALA A 163 38.23 1.74 -18.24
C ALA A 163 38.08 1.09 -16.87
N SER A 164 38.87 1.53 -15.90
CA SER A 164 38.85 1.01 -14.54
C SER A 164 37.41 0.92 -14.02
N SER A 165 37.07 -0.22 -13.42
CA SER A 165 35.74 -0.57 -12.91
C SER A 165 35.13 0.53 -12.03
N GLU A 166 35.99 1.29 -11.35
CA GLU A 166 35.60 2.41 -10.49
C GLU A 166 34.85 3.55 -11.21
N SER A 167 35.10 3.79 -12.50
CA SER A 167 34.39 4.86 -13.23
C SER A 167 32.98 4.46 -13.64
N CYS A 168 32.74 3.16 -13.88
CA CYS A 168 31.41 2.64 -14.23
C CYS A 168 30.48 2.67 -13.01
N GLU A 169 31.00 2.32 -11.83
CA GLU A 169 30.23 2.32 -10.58
C GLU A 169 29.82 3.72 -10.14
N LYS A 170 30.72 4.71 -10.26
CA LYS A 170 30.42 6.12 -9.99
C LYS A 170 29.30 6.64 -10.91
N THR A 171 29.36 6.26 -12.19
CA THR A 171 28.36 6.63 -13.20
C THR A 171 26.99 5.96 -12.93
N LEU A 172 26.98 4.68 -12.56
CA LEU A 172 25.77 3.95 -12.18
C LEU A 172 25.12 4.58 -10.95
N HIS A 173 25.92 4.89 -9.93
CA HIS A 173 25.44 5.45 -8.69
C HIS A 173 24.85 6.86 -8.89
N GLU A 174 25.46 7.67 -9.78
CA GLU A 174 24.95 8.98 -10.16
C GLU A 174 23.64 8.89 -10.97
N LEU A 175 23.54 7.93 -11.90
CA LEU A 175 22.33 7.67 -12.68
C LEU A 175 21.18 7.22 -11.76
N LEU A 176 21.46 6.34 -10.80
CA LEU A 176 20.50 5.92 -9.77
C LEU A 176 20.08 7.10 -8.90
N LYS A 177 21.00 7.99 -8.51
CA LYS A 177 20.69 9.19 -7.73
C LYS A 177 19.80 10.15 -8.52
N GLN A 178 20.07 10.35 -9.81
CA GLN A 178 19.27 11.20 -10.71
C GLN A 178 17.88 10.61 -10.96
N HIS A 179 17.79 9.30 -11.16
CA HIS A 179 16.52 8.58 -11.29
C HIS A 179 15.71 8.68 -10.01
N ASN A 180 16.29 8.30 -8.86
CA ASN A 180 15.64 8.34 -7.54
C ASN A 180 15.23 9.75 -7.12
N ARG A 181 15.92 10.79 -7.58
CA ARG A 181 15.49 12.19 -7.38
C ARG A 181 14.11 12.48 -7.97
N ARG A 182 13.70 11.79 -9.04
CA ARG A 182 12.37 11.92 -9.66
C ARG A 182 11.28 11.09 -8.96
N PHE A 183 11.68 10.07 -8.17
CA PHE A 183 10.77 9.18 -7.43
C PHE A 183 10.66 9.48 -5.95
N LYS A 184 11.46 10.42 -5.41
CA LYS A 184 11.17 11.03 -4.10
C LYS A 184 9.92 11.90 -4.23
N THR A 185 8.76 11.25 -4.30
CA THR A 185 7.47 11.88 -4.11
C THR A 185 7.52 12.63 -2.79
N LYS A 186 7.40 13.96 -2.82
CA LYS A 186 7.27 14.82 -1.63
C LYS A 186 5.95 14.58 -0.87
N HIS A 187 5.39 13.38 -0.97
CA HIS A 187 4.36 12.92 -0.06
C HIS A 187 5.11 12.29 1.11
N THR A 188 5.65 13.15 1.96
CA THR A 188 5.88 12.80 3.37
C THR A 188 4.49 12.57 3.94
N TYR A 189 3.93 11.40 3.68
CA TYR A 189 2.74 10.94 4.39
C TYR A 189 3.21 10.71 5.81
N GLU A 190 3.15 11.76 6.63
CA GLU A 190 3.24 11.59 8.07
C GLU A 190 2.01 10.79 8.48
N PRO A 191 2.21 9.57 9.02
CA PRO A 191 1.09 8.77 9.47
C PRO A 191 0.27 9.59 10.48
N PRO A 192 -1.07 9.57 10.40
CA PRO A 192 -1.91 10.25 11.38
C PRO A 192 -1.56 9.80 12.79
N GLN A 193 -1.02 10.71 13.62
CA GLN A 193 -0.56 10.39 14.98
C GLN A 193 -1.71 10.00 15.92
N HIS A 194 -2.91 10.47 15.62
CA HIS A 194 -4.11 10.26 16.43
C HIS A 194 -5.17 9.52 15.63
N SER A 195 -5.93 8.65 16.31
CA SER A 195 -7.05 7.96 15.66
C SER A 195 -8.10 8.95 15.16
N VAL A 196 -8.75 8.63 14.04
CA VAL A 196 -9.81 9.47 13.44
C VAL A 196 -10.93 9.77 14.43
N ARG A 197 -11.20 8.86 15.36
CA ARG A 197 -12.22 9.03 16.40
C ARG A 197 -11.84 10.15 17.38
N ILE A 198 -10.59 10.19 17.82
CA ILE A 198 -10.08 11.22 18.74
C ILE A 198 -10.08 12.58 18.04
N VAL A 199 -9.58 12.65 16.80
CA VAL A 199 -9.58 13.89 16.00
C VAL A 199 -10.99 14.44 15.87
N LYS A 200 -11.98 13.63 15.48
CA LYS A 200 -13.39 14.08 15.38
C LYS A 200 -13.99 14.57 16.69
N GLN A 201 -13.56 14.01 17.82
CA GLN A 201 -14.03 14.45 19.13
C GLN A 201 -13.43 15.81 19.50
N TRP A 202 -12.14 16.01 19.21
CA TRP A 202 -11.49 17.31 19.34
C TRP A 202 -12.16 18.36 18.42
N GLU A 203 -12.45 18.03 17.15
CA GLU A 203 -13.15 18.94 16.22
C GLU A 203 -14.53 19.36 16.74
N ARG A 204 -15.26 18.47 17.43
CA ARG A 204 -16.54 18.81 18.07
C ARG A 204 -16.37 19.73 19.27
N ALA A 205 -15.29 19.56 20.04
CA ALA A 205 -15.01 20.38 21.21
C ALA A 205 -14.55 21.79 20.81
N THR A 206 -13.67 21.89 19.81
CA THR A 206 -13.07 23.17 19.37
C THR A 206 -13.85 23.85 18.24
N LYS A 207 -14.78 23.13 17.59
CA LYS A 207 -15.51 23.55 16.38
C LYS A 207 -14.61 23.90 15.19
N LYS A 208 -13.34 23.48 15.21
CA LYS A 208 -12.39 23.63 14.10
C LYS A 208 -12.29 22.32 13.33
N SER A 209 -12.19 22.37 12.00
CA SER A 209 -11.91 21.17 11.20
C SER A 209 -10.41 20.98 11.02
N PHE A 210 -9.88 19.83 11.40
CA PHE A 210 -8.45 19.49 11.34
C PHE A 210 -7.89 19.57 9.92
N TYR A 211 -8.69 19.17 8.91
CA TYR A 211 -8.26 19.20 7.51
C TYR A 211 -8.36 20.58 6.87
N ALA A 212 -9.11 21.50 7.46
CA ALA A 212 -9.15 22.90 7.02
C ALA A 212 -7.95 23.71 7.54
N LEU A 213 -7.22 23.21 8.53
CA LEU A 213 -6.02 23.84 9.07
C LEU A 213 -4.84 23.73 8.10
N SER A 214 -3.98 24.75 8.13
CA SER A 214 -2.68 24.76 7.46
C SER A 214 -1.71 23.73 8.07
N ALA A 215 -0.59 23.46 7.40
CA ALA A 215 0.38 22.46 7.86
C ALA A 215 0.92 22.78 9.26
N ASP A 216 1.29 24.04 9.52
CA ASP A 216 1.83 24.47 10.80
C ASP A 216 0.77 24.40 11.92
N GLU A 217 -0.47 24.77 11.62
CA GLU A 217 -1.59 24.67 12.55
C GLU A 217 -1.95 23.21 12.89
N ARG A 218 -1.78 22.27 11.95
CA ARG A 218 -1.99 20.84 12.24
C ARG A 218 -0.97 20.30 13.23
N VAL A 219 0.27 20.79 13.19
CA VAL A 219 1.30 20.43 14.18
C VAL A 219 0.88 20.90 15.58
N LEU A 220 0.37 22.13 15.69
CA LEU A 220 -0.17 22.65 16.96
C LEU A 220 -1.40 21.84 17.42
N ALA A 221 -2.35 21.58 16.51
CA ALA A 221 -3.53 20.78 16.81
C ALA A 221 -3.17 19.36 17.27
N ASN A 222 -2.14 18.73 16.70
CA ASN A 222 -1.67 17.41 17.14
C ASN A 222 -1.14 17.44 18.58
N LYS A 223 -0.47 18.51 19.00
CA LYS A 223 -0.03 18.71 20.40
C LYS A 223 -1.24 18.89 21.31
N GLU A 224 -2.20 19.71 20.91
CA GLU A 224 -3.44 19.91 21.69
C GLU A 224 -4.24 18.62 21.84
N ILE A 225 -4.38 17.84 20.77
CA ILE A 225 -5.07 16.55 20.79
C ILE A 225 -4.38 15.57 21.75
N ALA A 226 -3.05 15.56 21.81
CA ALA A 226 -2.30 14.72 22.74
C ALA A 226 -2.61 15.09 24.21
N VAL A 227 -2.58 16.37 24.56
CA VAL A 227 -2.94 16.84 25.90
C VAL A 227 -4.40 16.52 26.22
N TRP A 228 -5.30 16.74 25.27
CA TRP A 228 -6.73 16.48 25.43
C TRP A 228 -7.06 15.00 25.63
N LYS A 229 -6.31 14.12 24.96
CA LYS A 229 -6.41 12.66 25.13
C LYS A 229 -6.04 12.26 26.55
N ASN A 230 -4.89 12.72 27.06
CA ASN A 230 -4.41 12.40 28.40
C ASN A 230 -5.40 12.87 29.48
N GLN A 231 -5.91 14.11 29.37
CA GLN A 231 -6.92 14.65 30.31
C GLN A 231 -8.22 13.84 30.36
N ARG A 232 -8.58 13.13 29.28
CA ARG A 232 -9.77 12.27 29.27
C ARG A 232 -9.50 10.91 29.88
N GLU A 233 -8.32 10.34 29.63
CA GLU A 233 -7.91 9.09 30.25
C GLU A 233 -7.84 9.26 31.77
N GLU A 234 -7.29 10.38 32.26
CA GLU A 234 -7.27 10.74 33.69
C GLU A 234 -8.67 10.93 34.30
N LYS A 235 -9.64 11.47 33.55
CA LYS A 235 -11.02 11.66 34.04
C LYS A 235 -11.87 10.39 34.02
N THR A 236 -11.43 9.35 33.30
CA THR A 236 -12.13 8.06 33.21
C THR A 236 -11.62 7.04 34.23
N LEU A 237 -10.51 7.34 34.89
CA LEU A 237 -10.00 6.63 36.07
C LEU A 237 -10.64 7.20 37.33
#